data_AF-A0A9W8RTN3-F1
#
_entry.id   AF-A0A9W8RTN3-F1
#
_cell.length_a   1.000
_cell.length_b   1.000
_cell.length_c   1.000
_cell.angle_alpha   90.00
_cell.angle_beta   90.00
_cell.angle_gamma   90.00
#
_symmetry.space_group_name_H-M   'P 1'
#
loop_
_entity.id
_entity.type
_entity.pdbx_description
1 polymer ?
#
loop_
_entity_poly.entity_id
_entity_poly.type
_entity_poly.pdbx_seq_one_letter_code
_entity_poly.pdbx_strand_id
1 'polypeptide(L)'
;MSHQSPRPDNENVSSLGQQVTALEAEVQALRGVNAENRLLRSEISELASQNQSLLQEVESLRKKLNARLPVEPVFDDLEEFIKGEQVRLSTMHSTGRTGDSGRFALVSKKQQGEKCVRCSSHNHKLSKCIKAWEGNVVGCPLCNLESHLVDNCDKFEQMSLKEKVDVVVVSRGNMAPLRTKSPWYFHLWNYLGSEESEGIPLPTVFPWSEEFARDLSWDRRGKTIRSIQKKYDATGDEGLLPVDPATSSLEAIYKTFPGLRDLPWPERLNGEFIGT
;
A
#
# COMPACT_ATOMS: atom_id res chain seq x y z
N MET A 1 23.63 46.01 86.36
CA MET A 1 23.06 46.19 85.00
C MET A 1 23.01 44.82 84.35
N SER A 2 21.85 44.16 84.38
CA SER A 2 21.68 42.82 83.80
C SER A 2 20.92 42.96 82.48
N HIS A 3 21.62 42.81 81.36
CA HIS A 3 21.00 42.72 80.04
C HIS A 3 20.41 41.32 79.87
N GLN A 4 19.09 41.22 79.83
CA GLN A 4 18.39 40.05 79.30
C GLN A 4 18.30 40.19 77.78
N SER A 5 18.96 39.30 77.05
CA SER A 5 18.80 39.17 75.61
C SER A 5 17.39 38.71 75.26
N PRO A 6 16.78 39.21 74.16
CA PRO A 6 15.46 38.78 73.73
C PRO A 6 15.51 37.31 73.30
N ARG A 7 14.55 36.51 73.80
CA ARG A 7 14.35 35.13 73.33
C ARG A 7 13.70 35.17 71.94
N PRO A 8 14.15 34.35 70.98
CA PRO A 8 13.55 34.29 69.65
C PRO A 8 12.09 33.82 69.74
N ASP A 9 11.23 34.43 68.91
CA ASP A 9 9.79 34.24 68.88
C ASP A 9 9.42 32.78 68.58
N ASN A 10 8.73 32.16 69.55
CA ASN A 10 8.38 30.73 69.58
C ASN A 10 7.45 30.31 68.42
N GLU A 11 6.74 31.26 67.81
CA GLU A 11 5.83 31.02 66.68
C GLU A 11 6.55 30.64 65.39
N ASN A 12 7.75 31.20 65.14
CA ASN A 12 8.54 30.90 63.94
C ASN A 12 9.09 29.46 63.95
N VAL A 13 9.44 28.96 65.13
CA VAL A 13 9.93 27.59 65.31
C VAL A 13 8.83 26.56 65.07
N SER A 14 7.60 26.87 65.49
CA SER A 14 6.43 25.99 65.26
C SER A 14 6.05 25.91 63.78
N SER A 15 6.04 27.05 63.07
CA SER A 15 5.77 27.09 61.62
C SER A 15 6.84 26.34 60.82
N LEU A 16 8.12 26.50 61.17
CA LEU A 16 9.21 25.74 60.53
C LEU A 16 9.09 24.24 60.79
N GLY A 17 8.71 23.83 62.00
CA GLY A 17 8.46 22.43 62.33
C GLY A 17 7.37 21.79 61.46
N GLN A 18 6.26 22.50 61.25
CA GLN A 18 5.17 22.04 60.39
C GLN A 18 5.60 21.90 58.92
N GLN A 19 6.40 22.84 58.42
CA GLN A 19 6.94 22.77 57.05
C GLN A 19 7.88 21.59 56.87
N VAL A 20 8.74 21.30 57.85
CA VAL A 20 9.64 20.13 57.81
C VAL A 20 8.83 18.83 57.76
N THR A 21 7.80 18.67 58.58
CA THR A 21 6.94 17.47 58.56
C THR A 21 6.21 17.30 57.23
N ALA A 22 5.74 18.39 56.62
CA ALA A 22 5.11 18.35 55.30
C ALA A 22 6.09 17.93 54.19
N LEU A 23 7.31 18.49 54.20
CA LEU A 23 8.39 18.11 53.30
C LEU A 23 8.81 16.64 53.46
N GLU A 24 8.88 16.13 54.70
CA GLU A 24 9.18 14.72 54.97
C GLU A 24 8.12 13.78 54.39
N ALA A 25 6.84 14.15 54.49
CA ALA A 25 5.74 13.39 53.88
C ALA A 25 5.83 13.38 52.35
N GLU A 26 6.16 14.51 51.73
CA GLU A 26 6.34 14.61 50.28
C GLU A 26 7.55 13.79 49.79
N VAL A 27 8.68 13.85 50.50
CA VAL A 27 9.86 13.02 50.22
C VAL A 27 9.51 11.53 50.31
N GLN A 28 8.69 11.14 51.29
CA GLN A 28 8.26 9.75 51.43
C GLN A 28 7.33 9.32 50.28
N ALA A 29 6.41 10.19 49.83
CA ALA A 29 5.57 9.92 48.67
C ALA A 29 6.39 9.76 47.38
N LEU A 30 7.37 10.66 47.14
CA LEU A 30 8.27 10.59 45.99
C LEU A 30 9.11 9.31 45.98
N ARG A 31 9.53 8.81 47.15
CA ARG A 31 10.21 7.51 47.26
C ARG A 31 9.32 6.35 46.81
N GLY A 32 8.03 6.39 47.15
CA GLY A 32 7.03 5.41 46.69
C GLY A 32 6.91 5.41 45.15
N VAL A 33 6.71 6.59 44.56
CA VAL A 33 6.62 6.75 43.10
C VAL A 33 7.90 6.29 42.39
N ASN A 34 9.08 6.54 42.98
CA ASN A 34 10.35 6.09 42.42
C ASN A 34 10.50 4.56 42.47
N ALA A 35 10.02 3.92 43.54
CA ALA A 35 10.01 2.46 43.65
C ALA A 35 9.10 1.82 42.58
N GLU A 36 7.89 2.38 42.38
CA GLU A 36 6.97 1.93 41.33
C GLU A 36 7.56 2.11 39.92
N ASN A 37 8.19 3.26 39.65
CA ASN A 37 8.90 3.48 38.38
C ASN A 37 10.02 2.46 38.13
N ARG A 38 10.74 2.02 39.17
CA ARG A 38 11.75 0.96 39.03
C ARG A 38 11.13 -0.38 38.66
N LEU A 39 9.97 -0.71 39.25
CA LEU A 39 9.24 -1.93 38.92
C LEU A 39 8.74 -1.90 37.46
N LEU A 40 8.10 -0.81 37.04
CA LEU A 40 7.62 -0.65 35.66
C LEU A 40 8.76 -0.73 34.63
N ARG A 41 9.93 -0.14 34.93
CA ARG A 41 11.11 -0.25 34.07
C ARG A 41 11.61 -1.69 33.95
N SER A 42 11.54 -2.47 35.02
CA SER A 42 11.88 -3.89 35.00
C SER A 42 10.91 -4.68 34.12
N GLU A 43 9.60 -4.45 34.26
CA GLU A 43 8.57 -5.12 33.47
C GLU A 43 8.67 -4.77 31.97
N ILE A 44 8.91 -3.50 31.64
CA ILE A 44 9.17 -3.07 30.25
C ILE A 44 10.40 -3.79 29.68
N SER A 45 11.47 -3.93 30.46
CA SER A 45 12.67 -4.65 30.03
C SER A 45 12.40 -6.13 29.79
N GLU A 46 11.58 -6.76 30.62
CA GLU A 46 11.20 -8.17 30.47
C GLU A 46 10.33 -8.38 29.23
N LEU A 47 9.31 -7.54 29.03
CA LEU A 47 8.46 -7.57 27.83
C LEU A 47 9.26 -7.32 26.55
N ALA A 48 10.25 -6.42 26.58
CA ALA A 48 11.14 -6.19 25.45
C ALA A 48 11.96 -7.46 25.10
N SER A 49 12.45 -8.18 26.12
CA SER A 49 13.16 -9.44 25.94
C SER A 49 12.26 -10.53 25.36
N GLN A 50 11.03 -10.65 25.86
CA GLN A 50 10.03 -11.60 25.34
C GLN A 50 9.67 -11.30 23.87
N ASN A 51 9.46 -10.02 23.53
CA ASN A 51 9.20 -9.59 22.15
C ASN A 51 10.37 -9.93 21.22
N GLN A 52 11.62 -9.73 21.67
CA GLN A 52 12.79 -10.10 20.89
C GLN A 52 12.87 -11.61 20.66
N SER A 53 12.53 -12.42 21.67
CA SER A 53 12.47 -13.88 21.54
C SER A 53 11.40 -14.34 20.54
N LEU A 54 10.20 -13.76 20.61
CA LEU A 54 9.11 -14.06 19.66
C LEU A 54 9.49 -13.68 18.22
N LEU A 55 10.16 -12.55 18.01
CA LEU A 55 10.64 -12.16 16.67
C LEU A 55 11.64 -13.19 16.12
N GLN A 56 12.56 -13.68 16.94
CA GLN A 56 13.49 -14.74 16.54
C GLN A 56 12.75 -16.05 16.20
N GLU A 57 11.70 -16.40 16.95
CA GLU A 57 10.88 -17.57 16.66
C GLU A 57 10.12 -17.43 15.33
N VAL A 58 9.49 -16.28 15.07
CA VAL A 58 8.81 -15.98 13.81
C VAL A 58 9.77 -16.08 12.63
N GLU A 59 10.98 -15.54 12.74
CA GLU A 59 12.00 -15.68 11.69
C GLU A 59 12.42 -17.12 11.47
N SER A 60 12.58 -17.90 12.54
CA SER A 60 12.90 -19.33 12.48
C SER A 60 11.79 -20.11 11.77
N LEU A 61 10.53 -19.85 12.12
CA LEU A 61 9.36 -20.45 11.48
C LEU A 61 9.26 -20.04 10.00
N ARG A 62 9.52 -18.77 9.67
CA ARG A 62 9.56 -18.28 8.29
C ARG A 62 10.64 -19.00 7.47
N LYS A 63 11.85 -19.17 8.03
CA LYS A 63 12.93 -19.93 7.38
C LYS A 63 12.55 -21.40 7.18
N LYS A 64 11.94 -22.04 8.20
CA LYS A 64 11.44 -23.43 8.10
C LYS A 64 10.33 -23.57 7.06
N LEU A 65 9.44 -22.59 6.95
CA LEU A 65 8.36 -22.57 5.95
C LEU A 65 8.94 -22.43 4.54
N ASN A 66 9.88 -21.50 4.34
CA ASN A 66 10.57 -21.31 3.06
C ASN A 66 11.40 -22.54 2.66
N ALA A 67 12.01 -23.23 3.63
CA ALA A 67 12.77 -24.46 3.36
C ALA A 67 11.88 -25.68 3.04
N ARG A 68 10.65 -25.73 3.56
CA ARG A 68 9.66 -26.79 3.26
C ARG A 68 8.87 -26.55 1.98
N LEU A 69 8.88 -25.33 1.45
CA LEU A 69 8.19 -24.92 0.24
C LEU A 69 9.16 -24.13 -0.65
N PRO A 70 10.07 -24.78 -1.41
CA PRO A 70 10.80 -24.09 -2.45
C PRO A 70 9.83 -23.86 -3.60
N VAL A 71 9.07 -22.78 -3.52
CA VAL A 71 8.14 -22.40 -4.59
C VAL A 71 8.09 -20.87 -4.61
N GLU A 72 8.90 -20.30 -5.50
CA GLU A 72 8.31 -19.36 -6.46
C GLU A 72 6.98 -19.97 -6.93
N PRO A 73 5.90 -19.20 -7.14
CA PRO A 73 4.72 -19.77 -7.77
C PRO A 73 5.13 -20.34 -9.14
N VAL A 74 5.42 -21.64 -9.17
CA VAL A 74 5.51 -22.41 -10.39
C VAL A 74 4.13 -22.22 -11.01
N PHE A 75 4.12 -21.53 -12.13
CA PHE A 75 2.94 -21.25 -12.91
C PHE A 75 2.17 -22.57 -13.14
N ASP A 76 1.08 -22.77 -12.39
CA ASP A 76 0.11 -23.84 -12.68
C ASP A 76 -0.45 -23.70 -14.12
N ASP A 77 -0.20 -22.57 -14.79
CA ASP A 77 -0.49 -22.32 -16.20
C ASP A 77 0.31 -23.21 -17.17
N LEU A 78 1.37 -23.92 -16.74
CA LEU A 78 2.10 -24.83 -17.64
C LEU A 78 1.26 -26.05 -18.03
N GLU A 79 0.37 -26.55 -17.15
CA GLU A 79 -0.50 -27.68 -17.48
C GLU A 79 -1.64 -27.29 -18.43
N GLU A 80 -2.23 -26.09 -18.29
CA GLU A 80 -3.20 -25.58 -19.26
C GLU A 80 -2.54 -25.24 -20.61
N PHE A 81 -1.30 -24.73 -20.59
CA PHE A 81 -0.51 -24.46 -21.78
C PHE A 81 -0.19 -25.75 -22.57
N ILE A 82 0.29 -26.81 -21.89
CA ILE A 82 0.61 -28.09 -22.55
C ILE A 82 -0.66 -28.73 -23.13
N LYS A 83 -1.80 -28.66 -22.42
CA LYS A 83 -3.08 -29.20 -22.91
C LYS A 83 -3.65 -28.38 -24.08
N GLY A 84 -3.39 -27.07 -24.13
CA GLY A 84 -3.81 -26.19 -25.24
C GLY A 84 -2.92 -26.29 -26.50
N GLU A 85 -1.61 -26.50 -26.34
CA GLU A 85 -0.64 -26.59 -27.44
C GLU A 85 -0.76 -27.92 -28.20
N GLN A 86 -1.04 -29.04 -27.50
CA GLN A 86 -1.25 -30.36 -28.11
C GLN A 86 -2.45 -30.40 -29.05
N VAL A 87 -3.48 -29.60 -28.80
CA VAL A 87 -4.68 -29.50 -29.66
C VAL A 87 -4.38 -28.70 -30.94
N ARG A 88 -3.41 -27.78 -30.94
CA ARG A 88 -3.08 -26.95 -32.11
C ARG A 88 -2.10 -27.63 -33.08
N LEU A 89 -1.13 -28.40 -32.58
CA LEU A 89 -0.14 -29.08 -33.41
C LEU A 89 -0.72 -30.22 -34.28
N SER A 90 -1.88 -30.77 -33.93
CA SER A 90 -2.57 -31.78 -34.73
C SER A 90 -3.26 -31.23 -35.99
N THR A 91 -3.37 -29.91 -36.16
CA THR A 91 -4.14 -29.30 -37.26
C THR A 91 -3.28 -28.79 -38.42
N MET A 92 -1.94 -28.89 -38.38
CA MET A 92 -1.07 -28.27 -39.40
C MET A 92 -0.24 -29.23 -40.27
N HIS A 93 -0.57 -30.52 -40.32
CA HIS A 93 -0.03 -31.40 -41.36
C HIS A 93 -0.86 -31.31 -42.64
N SER A 94 -0.56 -30.34 -43.52
CA SER A 94 -0.56 -30.55 -44.98
C SER A 94 -0.13 -29.31 -45.77
N THR A 95 0.71 -29.58 -46.79
CA THR A 95 1.12 -28.74 -47.93
C THR A 95 2.23 -27.68 -47.74
N GLY A 96 3.49 -28.10 -47.98
CA GLY A 96 4.15 -27.95 -49.29
C GLY A 96 4.78 -26.61 -49.73
N ARG A 97 6.12 -26.66 -49.90
CA ARG A 97 6.98 -26.07 -50.96
C ARG A 97 7.49 -24.59 -50.88
N THR A 98 8.83 -24.52 -50.71
CA THR A 98 9.89 -23.75 -51.42
C THR A 98 9.78 -22.24 -51.65
N GLY A 99 10.86 -21.51 -51.30
CA GLY A 99 11.35 -20.39 -52.13
C GLY A 99 11.86 -19.14 -51.41
N ASP A 100 13.18 -19.11 -51.19
CA ASP A 100 14.12 -18.01 -51.45
C ASP A 100 14.08 -16.67 -50.66
N SER A 101 15.26 -16.05 -50.67
CA SER A 101 15.84 -15.06 -49.79
C SER A 101 15.62 -13.62 -50.26
N GLY A 102 15.51 -12.66 -49.32
CA GLY A 102 15.86 -11.26 -49.60
C GLY A 102 15.09 -10.17 -48.86
N ARG A 103 15.84 -9.40 -48.06
CA ARG A 103 15.70 -7.97 -47.69
C ARG A 103 14.74 -7.53 -46.56
N PHE A 104 15.41 -6.95 -45.56
CA PHE A 104 15.10 -5.79 -44.71
C PHE A 104 13.67 -5.25 -44.60
N ALA A 105 13.34 -5.01 -43.32
CA ALA A 105 12.38 -4.03 -42.80
C ALA A 105 10.90 -4.31 -43.11
N LEU A 106 10.25 -4.88 -42.11
CA LEU A 106 9.24 -4.20 -41.30
C LEU A 106 8.99 -5.12 -40.10
N VAL A 107 9.48 -4.74 -38.93
CA VAL A 107 8.99 -5.31 -37.66
C VAL A 107 7.50 -5.07 -37.69
N SER A 108 6.78 -6.13 -38.05
CA SER A 108 5.34 -6.09 -38.23
C SER A 108 4.75 -5.60 -36.91
N LYS A 109 3.94 -4.54 -36.98
CA LYS A 109 2.98 -4.15 -35.95
C LYS A 109 2.09 -5.37 -35.69
N LYS A 110 2.57 -6.30 -34.86
CA LYS A 110 1.77 -7.37 -34.31
C LYS A 110 0.80 -6.67 -33.38
N GLN A 111 -0.47 -6.64 -33.81
CA GLN A 111 -1.58 -6.06 -33.08
C GLN A 111 -1.44 -6.40 -31.59
N GLN A 112 -1.38 -5.35 -30.77
CA GLN A 112 -1.08 -5.41 -29.34
C GLN A 112 -2.16 -6.23 -28.63
N GLY A 113 -1.77 -7.46 -28.29
CA GLY A 113 -2.31 -8.41 -27.32
C GLY A 113 -3.78 -8.28 -26.92
N GLU A 114 -4.60 -9.20 -27.41
CA GLU A 114 -5.90 -9.56 -26.82
C GLU A 114 -5.76 -10.07 -25.37
N LYS A 115 -4.56 -10.58 -25.00
CA LYS A 115 -4.26 -11.08 -23.65
C LYS A 115 -3.53 -10.08 -22.76
N CYS A 116 -3.76 -10.18 -21.45
CA CYS A 116 -3.04 -9.47 -20.40
C CYS A 116 -1.57 -9.89 -20.41
N VAL A 117 -0.66 -8.93 -20.58
CA VAL A 117 0.78 -9.22 -20.60
C VAL A 117 1.30 -9.72 -19.25
N ARG A 118 0.69 -9.29 -18.14
CA ARG A 118 1.16 -9.61 -16.78
C ARG A 118 0.73 -10.97 -16.27
N CYS A 119 -0.50 -11.37 -16.58
CA CYS A 119 -1.05 -12.62 -16.07
C CYS A 119 -1.45 -13.62 -17.15
N SER A 120 -1.12 -13.32 -18.42
CA SER A 120 -1.37 -14.17 -19.59
C SER A 120 -2.85 -14.49 -19.89
N SER A 121 -3.81 -13.96 -19.12
CA SER A 121 -5.24 -14.14 -19.34
C SER A 121 -5.68 -13.54 -20.67
N HIS A 122 -6.52 -14.25 -21.42
CA HIS A 122 -7.13 -13.75 -22.66
C HIS A 122 -8.45 -12.99 -22.41
N ASN A 123 -8.90 -12.93 -21.15
CA ASN A 123 -10.19 -12.33 -20.81
C ASN A 123 -10.10 -10.82 -20.49
N HIS A 124 -8.89 -10.30 -20.27
CA HIS A 124 -8.68 -8.89 -19.96
C HIS A 124 -7.31 -8.41 -20.45
N LYS A 125 -7.13 -7.09 -20.50
CA LYS A 125 -5.84 -6.41 -20.72
C LYS A 125 -5.22 -5.97 -19.40
N LEU A 126 -3.94 -5.56 -19.42
CA LEU A 126 -3.26 -5.06 -18.24
C LEU A 126 -4.03 -3.95 -17.50
N SER A 127 -4.72 -3.09 -18.24
CA SER A 127 -5.57 -2.01 -17.69
C SER A 127 -6.67 -2.49 -16.73
N LYS A 128 -7.11 -3.75 -16.83
CA LYS A 128 -8.14 -4.37 -15.98
C LYS A 128 -7.60 -5.52 -15.12
N CYS A 129 -6.27 -5.73 -15.12
CA CYS A 129 -5.63 -6.73 -14.27
C CYS A 129 -5.61 -6.24 -12.82
N ILE A 130 -6.10 -7.05 -11.88
CA ILE A 130 -6.09 -6.74 -10.44
C ILE A 130 -4.99 -7.49 -9.67
N LYS A 131 -4.24 -8.38 -10.33
CA LYS A 131 -3.18 -9.19 -9.72
C LYS A 131 -1.92 -8.34 -9.50
N ALA A 132 -1.46 -8.24 -8.25
CA ALA A 132 -0.32 -7.43 -7.86
C ALA A 132 0.49 -8.06 -6.72
N TRP A 133 1.34 -9.05 -7.05
CA TRP A 133 2.15 -9.79 -6.07
C TRP A 133 3.12 -8.92 -5.25
N GLU A 134 3.56 -7.82 -5.82
CA GLU A 134 4.46 -6.85 -5.16
C GLU A 134 3.68 -5.64 -4.61
N GLY A 135 2.34 -5.68 -4.64
CA GLY A 135 1.48 -4.58 -4.23
C GLY A 135 1.13 -3.60 -5.35
N ASN A 136 1.81 -3.67 -6.48
CA ASN A 136 1.49 -2.87 -7.67
C ASN A 136 1.56 -3.70 -8.97
N VAL A 137 0.92 -3.19 -10.01
CA VAL A 137 0.91 -3.77 -11.35
C VAL A 137 2.04 -3.13 -12.17
N VAL A 138 2.98 -3.96 -12.62
CA VAL A 138 4.12 -3.52 -13.43
C VAL A 138 3.74 -3.52 -14.91
N GLY A 139 4.13 -2.46 -15.62
CA GLY A 139 3.92 -2.28 -17.05
C GLY A 139 3.07 -1.07 -17.40
N CYS A 140 2.77 -0.92 -18.69
CA CYS A 140 1.99 0.18 -19.23
C CYS A 140 0.60 -0.32 -19.68
N PRO A 141 -0.50 0.12 -19.04
CA PRO A 141 -1.85 -0.31 -19.39
C PRO A 141 -2.32 0.24 -20.75
N LEU A 142 -1.77 1.39 -21.19
CA LEU A 142 -2.10 2.03 -22.47
C LEU A 142 -1.53 1.27 -23.68
N CYS A 143 -0.40 0.60 -23.48
CA CYS A 143 0.27 -0.21 -24.49
C CYS A 143 0.01 -1.70 -24.31
N ASN A 144 -0.46 -2.13 -23.13
CA ASN A 144 -0.55 -3.53 -22.71
C ASN A 144 0.82 -4.24 -22.83
N LEU A 145 1.88 -3.60 -22.33
CA LEU A 145 3.27 -4.09 -22.39
C LEU A 145 3.96 -3.96 -21.03
N GLU A 146 4.86 -4.88 -20.70
CA GLU A 146 5.71 -4.78 -19.50
C GLU A 146 7.08 -4.13 -19.78
N SER A 147 7.40 -3.82 -21.04
CA SER A 147 8.70 -3.26 -21.43
C SER A 147 8.95 -1.86 -20.88
N HIS A 148 7.91 -1.15 -20.44
CA HIS A 148 7.99 0.18 -19.86
C HIS A 148 6.87 0.39 -18.84
N LEU A 149 7.14 1.24 -17.84
CA LEU A 149 6.11 1.78 -16.95
C LEU A 149 5.26 2.82 -17.67
N VAL A 150 4.08 3.10 -17.13
CA VAL A 150 3.19 4.12 -17.71
C VAL A 150 3.84 5.51 -17.77
N ASP A 151 4.72 5.88 -16.82
CA ASP A 151 5.45 7.16 -16.85
C ASP A 151 6.44 7.30 -18.02
N ASN A 152 6.86 6.18 -18.63
CA ASN A 152 7.77 6.17 -19.77
C ASN A 152 7.01 5.98 -21.10
N CYS A 153 5.68 6.10 -21.08
CA CYS A 153 4.86 5.93 -22.27
C CYS A 153 4.62 7.29 -22.94
N ASP A 154 5.00 7.42 -24.22
CA ASP A 154 4.78 8.65 -25.00
C ASP A 154 3.32 9.13 -24.97
N LYS A 155 2.36 8.18 -25.01
CA LYS A 155 0.93 8.51 -24.91
C LYS A 155 0.59 9.13 -23.56
N PHE A 156 1.13 8.57 -22.48
CA PHE A 156 0.89 9.07 -21.13
C PHE A 156 1.58 10.41 -20.91
N GLU A 157 2.78 10.61 -21.44
CA GLU A 157 3.50 11.87 -21.33
C GLU A 157 2.71 13.04 -21.93
N GLN A 158 2.12 12.82 -23.10
CA GLN A 158 1.34 13.80 -23.86
C GLN A 158 -0.07 14.06 -23.29
N MET A 159 -0.54 13.27 -22.33
CA MET A 159 -1.85 13.46 -21.70
C MET A 159 -1.88 14.69 -20.79
N SER A 160 -3.05 15.33 -20.74
CA SER A 160 -3.42 16.32 -19.73
C SER A 160 -3.36 15.74 -18.32
N LEU A 161 -3.37 16.60 -17.30
CA LEU A 161 -3.32 16.11 -15.91
C LEU A 161 -4.57 15.30 -15.56
N LYS A 162 -5.74 15.73 -16.04
CA LYS A 162 -7.00 14.99 -15.91
C LYS A 162 -6.93 13.60 -16.53
N GLU A 163 -6.41 13.47 -17.75
CA GLU A 163 -6.25 12.17 -18.42
C GLU A 163 -5.25 11.27 -17.69
N LYS A 164 -4.15 11.85 -17.16
CA LYS A 164 -3.19 11.09 -16.35
C LYS A 164 -3.85 10.53 -15.09
N VAL A 165 -4.67 11.34 -14.39
CA VAL A 165 -5.44 10.89 -13.22
C VAL A 165 -6.48 9.84 -13.59
N ASP A 166 -7.12 9.97 -14.75
CA ASP A 166 -8.05 8.94 -15.23
C ASP A 166 -7.36 7.57 -15.37
N VAL A 167 -6.14 7.56 -15.93
CA VAL A 167 -5.36 6.33 -16.13
C VAL A 167 -4.83 5.72 -14.82
N VAL A 168 -4.32 6.54 -13.89
CA VAL A 168 -3.62 6.02 -12.69
C VAL A 168 -4.51 5.93 -11.45
N VAL A 169 -5.64 6.64 -11.43
CA VAL A 169 -6.55 6.71 -10.28
C VAL A 169 -7.93 6.16 -10.63
N VAL A 170 -8.65 6.85 -11.52
CA VAL A 170 -10.09 6.59 -11.75
C VAL A 170 -10.31 5.20 -12.35
N SER A 171 -9.61 4.88 -13.45
CA SER A 171 -9.70 3.57 -14.11
C SER A 171 -9.12 2.42 -13.29
N ARG A 172 -8.51 2.74 -12.14
CA ARG A 172 -7.94 1.81 -11.16
C ARG A 172 -8.71 1.81 -9.83
N GLY A 173 -9.91 2.41 -9.78
CA GLY A 173 -10.79 2.37 -8.61
C GLY A 173 -11.05 0.93 -8.15
N ASN A 174 -10.86 0.66 -6.86
CA ASN A 174 -10.91 -0.67 -6.26
C ASN A 174 -10.03 -1.71 -6.99
N MET A 175 -8.90 -1.30 -7.56
CA MET A 175 -7.91 -2.20 -8.14
C MET A 175 -6.52 -1.92 -7.59
N ALA A 176 -5.60 -2.86 -7.81
CA ALA A 176 -4.20 -2.65 -7.48
C ALA A 176 -3.64 -1.40 -8.21
N PRO A 177 -2.79 -0.61 -7.54
CA PRO A 177 -2.18 0.56 -8.18
C PRO A 177 -1.21 0.13 -9.28
N LEU A 178 -0.98 1.02 -10.24
CA LEU A 178 0.07 0.84 -11.24
C LEU A 178 1.43 1.18 -10.61
N ARG A 179 2.48 0.47 -11.01
CA ARG A 179 3.84 0.90 -10.66
C ARG A 179 4.18 2.15 -11.48
N THR A 180 4.41 3.24 -10.77
CA THR A 180 4.79 4.53 -11.34
C THR A 180 6.06 5.06 -10.68
N LYS A 181 6.74 6.01 -11.33
CA LYS A 181 7.86 6.76 -10.73
C LYS A 181 7.38 7.63 -9.58
N SER A 182 6.22 8.26 -9.75
CA SER A 182 5.55 9.04 -8.72
C SER A 182 4.29 8.31 -8.26
N PRO A 183 4.11 8.05 -6.95
CA PRO A 183 2.90 7.41 -6.44
C PRO A 183 1.61 8.03 -6.98
N TRP A 184 0.60 7.20 -7.27
CA TRP A 184 -0.66 7.63 -7.89
C TRP A 184 -1.36 8.76 -7.13
N TYR A 185 -1.22 8.80 -5.79
CA TYR A 185 -1.85 9.81 -4.96
C TYR A 185 -1.24 11.21 -5.15
N PHE A 186 0.02 11.33 -5.63
CA PHE A 186 0.56 12.63 -6.03
C PHE A 186 -0.06 13.13 -7.34
N HIS A 187 -0.41 12.24 -8.27
CA HIS A 187 -1.16 12.64 -9.47
C HIS A 187 -2.54 13.16 -9.10
N LEU A 188 -3.24 12.46 -8.20
CA LEU A 188 -4.52 12.91 -7.67
C LEU A 188 -4.38 14.27 -6.99
N TRP A 189 -3.40 14.42 -6.09
CA TRP A 189 -3.13 15.67 -5.39
C TRP A 189 -2.93 16.85 -6.34
N ASN A 190 -2.03 16.70 -7.31
CA ASN A 190 -1.73 17.76 -8.27
C ASN A 190 -2.97 18.14 -9.08
N TYR A 191 -3.78 17.16 -9.46
CA TYR A 191 -5.04 17.42 -10.17
C TYR A 191 -6.03 18.20 -9.30
N LEU A 192 -6.22 17.82 -8.03
CA LEU A 192 -7.13 18.50 -7.11
C LEU A 192 -6.73 19.96 -6.83
N GLY A 193 -5.44 20.28 -6.94
CA GLY A 193 -4.90 21.64 -6.86
C GLY A 193 -4.85 22.40 -8.19
N SER A 194 -5.36 21.84 -9.29
CA SER A 194 -5.31 22.44 -10.63
C SER A 194 -6.67 22.94 -11.10
N GLU A 195 -6.64 23.93 -12.01
CA GLU A 195 -7.82 24.45 -12.72
C GLU A 195 -8.55 23.36 -13.52
N GLU A 196 -7.83 22.33 -14.00
CA GLU A 196 -8.42 21.20 -14.73
C GLU A 196 -9.45 20.41 -13.90
N SER A 197 -9.41 20.53 -12.57
CA SER A 197 -10.37 19.87 -11.70
C SER A 197 -11.63 20.68 -11.44
N GLU A 198 -11.62 22.00 -11.64
CA GLU A 198 -12.73 22.88 -11.26
C GLU A 198 -14.07 22.46 -11.89
N GLY A 199 -15.12 22.40 -11.07
CA GLY A 199 -16.45 21.98 -11.51
C GLY A 199 -16.61 20.48 -11.85
N ILE A 200 -15.53 19.67 -11.80
CA ILE A 200 -15.59 18.23 -12.11
C ILE A 200 -15.79 17.39 -10.84
N PRO A 201 -16.83 16.54 -10.73
CA PRO A 201 -17.04 15.71 -9.54
C PRO A 201 -15.78 14.97 -9.08
N LEU A 202 -15.58 14.89 -7.76
CA LEU A 202 -14.42 14.21 -7.20
C LEU A 202 -14.53 12.69 -7.42
N PRO A 203 -13.40 11.99 -7.61
CA PRO A 203 -13.39 10.54 -7.61
C PRO A 203 -13.90 10.00 -6.26
N THR A 204 -14.77 9.00 -6.29
CA THR A 204 -15.34 8.37 -5.08
C THR A 204 -14.78 6.97 -4.81
N VAL A 205 -14.00 6.44 -5.75
CA VAL A 205 -13.32 5.15 -5.66
C VAL A 205 -11.87 5.33 -6.06
N PHE A 206 -10.98 4.62 -5.37
CA PHE A 206 -9.55 4.82 -5.48
C PHE A 206 -8.80 3.50 -5.64
N PRO A 207 -7.57 3.52 -6.17
CA PRO A 207 -6.71 2.36 -6.14
C PRO A 207 -6.51 1.85 -4.71
N TRP A 208 -6.31 0.55 -4.57
CA TRP A 208 -5.86 -0.04 -3.33
C TRP A 208 -4.50 0.53 -2.91
N SER A 209 -4.23 0.50 -1.62
CA SER A 209 -2.87 0.55 -1.10
C SER A 209 -2.06 -0.64 -1.61
N GLU A 210 -0.74 -0.47 -1.69
CA GLU A 210 0.14 -1.56 -2.12
C GLU A 210 0.11 -2.74 -1.16
N GLU A 211 -0.06 -2.47 0.14
CA GLU A 211 -0.19 -3.51 1.15
C GLU A 211 -1.45 -4.35 0.95
N PHE A 212 -2.61 -3.71 0.82
CA PHE A 212 -3.87 -4.42 0.57
C PHE A 212 -3.82 -5.24 -0.72
N ALA A 213 -3.29 -4.65 -1.81
CA ALA A 213 -3.16 -5.32 -3.10
C ALA A 213 -2.24 -6.55 -3.02
N ARG A 214 -1.13 -6.45 -2.29
CA ARG A 214 -0.20 -7.55 -2.05
C ARG A 214 -0.87 -8.64 -1.22
N ASP A 215 -1.47 -8.30 -0.10
CA ASP A 215 -2.09 -9.27 0.81
C ASP A 215 -3.23 -10.02 0.13
N LEU A 216 -4.09 -9.31 -0.60
CA LEU A 216 -5.15 -9.93 -1.40
C LEU A 216 -4.60 -10.83 -2.50
N SER A 217 -3.49 -10.44 -3.12
CA SER A 217 -2.82 -11.25 -4.15
C SER A 217 -2.22 -12.53 -3.57
N TRP A 218 -1.64 -12.48 -2.36
CA TRP A 218 -1.05 -13.65 -1.70
C TRP A 218 -2.06 -14.51 -0.94
N ASP A 219 -3.25 -13.98 -0.63
CA ASP A 219 -4.26 -14.69 0.14
C ASP A 219 -4.59 -16.06 -0.48
N ARG A 220 -4.53 -17.09 0.37
CA ARG A 220 -4.73 -18.50 -0.01
C ARG A 220 -3.92 -18.92 -1.24
N ARG A 221 -2.66 -18.46 -1.36
CA ARG A 221 -1.77 -18.70 -2.52
C ARG A 221 -2.36 -18.15 -3.83
N GLY A 222 -2.98 -16.97 -3.74
CA GLY A 222 -3.63 -16.24 -4.82
C GLY A 222 -4.94 -16.86 -5.34
N LYS A 223 -5.52 -17.84 -4.63
CA LYS A 223 -6.84 -18.37 -5.00
C LYS A 223 -7.92 -17.28 -4.91
N THR A 224 -7.80 -16.39 -3.93
CA THR A 224 -8.77 -15.32 -3.69
C THR A 224 -8.75 -14.29 -4.83
N ILE A 225 -7.60 -13.71 -5.14
CA ILE A 225 -7.48 -12.75 -6.26
C ILE A 225 -7.87 -13.37 -7.62
N ARG A 226 -7.55 -14.65 -7.85
CA ARG A 226 -7.97 -15.36 -9.08
C ARG A 226 -9.48 -15.50 -9.18
N SER A 227 -10.16 -15.81 -8.07
CA SER A 227 -11.62 -15.91 -8.02
C SER A 227 -12.28 -14.56 -8.28
N ILE A 228 -11.77 -13.49 -7.67
CA ILE A 228 -12.26 -12.11 -7.87
C ILE A 228 -12.06 -11.69 -9.33
N GLN A 229 -10.83 -11.82 -9.87
CA GLN A 229 -10.54 -11.47 -11.27
C GLN A 229 -11.44 -12.25 -12.23
N LYS A 230 -11.67 -13.55 -12.00
CA LYS A 230 -12.53 -14.36 -12.89
C LYS A 230 -13.97 -13.83 -12.93
N LYS A 231 -14.53 -13.45 -11.77
CA LYS A 231 -15.88 -12.88 -11.70
C LYS A 231 -15.92 -11.49 -12.34
N TYR A 232 -14.91 -10.67 -12.07
CA TYR A 232 -14.78 -9.34 -12.66
C TYR A 232 -14.65 -9.41 -14.19
N ASP A 233 -13.79 -10.27 -14.72
CA ASP A 233 -13.63 -10.51 -16.16
C ASP A 233 -14.94 -10.93 -16.83
N ALA A 234 -15.76 -11.72 -16.14
CA ALA A 234 -17.02 -12.25 -16.69
C ALA A 234 -18.16 -11.22 -16.69
N THR A 235 -18.12 -10.23 -15.79
CA THR A 235 -19.26 -9.32 -15.55
C THR A 235 -18.96 -7.86 -15.87
N GLY A 236 -17.69 -7.46 -15.77
CA GLY A 236 -17.28 -6.05 -15.77
C GLY A 236 -17.74 -5.27 -14.54
N ASP A 237 -18.33 -5.92 -13.53
CA ASP A 237 -18.91 -5.26 -12.37
C ASP A 237 -17.83 -4.86 -11.36
N GLU A 238 -17.56 -3.55 -11.29
CA GLU A 238 -16.58 -2.97 -10.37
C GLU A 238 -17.02 -3.06 -8.90
N GLY A 239 -18.32 -3.27 -8.62
CA GLY A 239 -18.84 -3.51 -7.27
C GLY A 239 -18.44 -4.87 -6.68
N LEU A 240 -17.93 -5.79 -7.50
CA LEU A 240 -17.36 -7.07 -7.04
C LEU A 240 -15.94 -6.93 -6.49
N LEU A 241 -15.29 -5.81 -6.77
CA LEU A 241 -13.94 -5.56 -6.31
C LEU A 241 -13.98 -5.10 -4.85
N PRO A 242 -13.14 -5.67 -3.97
CA PRO A 242 -13.13 -5.27 -2.57
C PRO A 242 -12.69 -3.81 -2.44
N VAL A 243 -13.28 -3.11 -1.47
CA VAL A 243 -12.87 -1.76 -1.08
C VAL A 243 -11.72 -1.87 -0.09
N ASP A 244 -10.62 -1.17 -0.34
CA ASP A 244 -9.53 -1.05 0.62
C ASP A 244 -9.88 0.03 1.66
N PRO A 245 -9.98 -0.31 2.96
CA PRO A 245 -10.26 0.67 4.01
C PRO A 245 -9.28 1.84 4.02
N ALA A 246 -8.00 1.59 3.73
CA ALA A 246 -6.93 2.60 3.78
C ALA A 246 -7.04 3.66 2.67
N THR A 247 -7.75 3.34 1.58
CA THR A 247 -7.98 4.25 0.45
C THR A 247 -9.46 4.45 0.15
N SER A 248 -10.34 4.13 1.10
CA SER A 248 -11.81 4.17 0.95
C SER A 248 -12.40 5.57 0.74
N SER A 249 -11.65 6.62 1.06
CA SER A 249 -12.04 8.02 0.88
C SER A 249 -10.80 8.90 0.71
N LEU A 250 -10.98 10.14 0.26
CA LEU A 250 -9.90 11.14 0.27
C LEU A 250 -9.30 11.31 1.66
N GLU A 251 -10.12 11.35 2.70
CA GLU A 251 -9.65 11.42 4.08
C GLU A 251 -8.74 10.23 4.46
N ALA A 252 -9.18 9.01 4.13
CA ALA A 252 -8.42 7.80 4.39
C ALA A 252 -7.07 7.86 3.67
N ILE A 253 -7.04 8.29 2.41
CA ILE A 253 -5.81 8.46 1.62
C ILE A 253 -4.82 9.38 2.32
N TYR A 254 -5.26 10.55 2.79
CA TYR A 254 -4.39 11.51 3.47
C TYR A 254 -3.86 11.00 4.80
N LYS A 255 -4.68 10.26 5.55
CA LYS A 255 -4.25 9.61 6.80
C LYS A 255 -3.22 8.51 6.52
N THR A 256 -3.44 7.73 5.47
CA THR A 256 -2.64 6.56 5.10
C THR A 256 -1.27 6.94 4.54
N PHE A 257 -1.18 7.91 3.64
CA PHE A 257 0.06 8.21 2.92
C PHE A 257 0.83 9.37 3.57
N PRO A 258 1.99 9.11 4.23
CA PRO A 258 2.74 10.16 4.92
C PRO A 258 3.21 11.28 4.01
N GLY A 259 3.50 10.98 2.74
CA GLY A 259 3.95 11.96 1.75
C GLY A 259 2.92 13.04 1.42
N LEU A 260 1.65 12.87 1.81
CA LEU A 260 0.62 13.90 1.68
C LEU A 260 0.50 14.79 2.93
N ARG A 261 1.02 14.37 4.09
CA ARG A 261 0.87 15.11 5.35
C ARG A 261 1.61 16.44 5.37
N ASP A 262 2.70 16.53 4.62
CA ASP A 262 3.52 17.73 4.51
C ASP A 262 3.05 18.66 3.37
N LEU A 263 2.00 18.28 2.64
CA LEU A 263 1.46 19.08 1.54
C LEU A 263 0.20 19.86 1.98
N PRO A 264 -0.02 21.08 1.44
CA PRO A 264 -1.13 21.94 1.85
C PRO A 264 -2.48 21.45 1.34
N TRP A 265 -3.41 21.10 2.23
CA TRP A 265 -4.73 20.58 1.87
C TRP A 265 -5.37 21.34 0.68
N PRO A 266 -5.78 20.67 -0.41
CA PRO A 266 -6.30 21.34 -1.61
C PRO A 266 -7.55 22.12 -1.28
N GLU A 267 -7.58 23.40 -1.68
CA GLU A 267 -8.67 24.32 -1.33
C GLU A 267 -10.05 23.80 -1.75
N ARG A 268 -10.08 23.07 -2.86
CA ARG A 268 -11.27 22.43 -3.41
C ARG A 268 -11.95 21.46 -2.45
N LEU A 269 -11.20 20.89 -1.51
CA LEU A 269 -11.71 19.95 -0.52
C LEU A 269 -12.20 20.65 0.77
N ASN A 270 -12.03 21.98 0.90
CA ASN A 270 -12.44 22.73 2.10
C ASN A 270 -13.97 22.80 2.29
N GLY A 271 -14.76 22.60 1.23
CA GLY A 271 -16.23 22.65 1.27
C GLY A 271 -16.92 21.33 1.61
N GLU A 272 -16.23 20.20 1.54
CA GLU A 272 -16.82 18.87 1.76
C GLU A 272 -16.67 18.34 3.20
N PHE A 273 -15.87 19.02 4.04
CA PHE A 273 -15.67 18.63 5.45
C PHE A 273 -16.58 19.36 6.45
N ILE A 274 -17.43 20.29 6.00
CA ILE A 274 -18.43 20.93 6.86
C ILE A 274 -19.70 20.07 6.84
N GLY A 275 -19.63 18.86 7.42
CA GLY A 275 -20.81 18.00 7.44
C GLY A 275 -20.58 16.53 7.76
N THR A 276 -19.89 16.22 8.85
CA THR A 276 -20.03 14.93 9.56
C THR A 276 -19.98 15.16 11.05
#